data_AF-A0A258LMM5-F1
#
_entry.id   AF-A0A258LMM5-F1
#
_cell.length_a   1.000
_cell.length_b   1.000
_cell.length_c   1.000
_cell.angle_alpha   90.00
_cell.angle_beta   90.00
_cell.angle_gamma   90.00
#
_symmetry.space_group_name_H-M   'P 1'
#
loop_
_entity.id
_entity.type
_entity.pdbx_description
1 polymer ?
#
loop_
_entity_poly.entity_id
_entity_poly.type
_entity_poly.pdbx_seq_one_letter_code
_entity_poly.pdbx_strand_id
1 'polypeptide(L)'
;MSAIASLQLANILAEEKNYEAALKLLEAPHDAGFEGLFSDLKGDVLVALGKKAEAKTAYENALLKLDMDGKYRSLTQQKLEALG
;
A
#
# COMPACT_ATOMS: atom_id res chain seq x y z
N MET A 1 14.86 -10.72 3.76
CA MET A 1 14.60 -9.40 3.16
C MET A 1 13.87 -8.58 4.21
N SER A 2 14.34 -7.40 4.57
CA SER A 2 13.65 -6.56 5.57
C SER A 2 12.36 -6.02 4.98
N ALA A 3 11.29 -5.92 5.78
CA ALA A 3 10.00 -5.38 5.35
C ALA A 3 10.14 -3.96 4.73
N ILE A 4 11.04 -3.13 5.28
CA ILE A 4 11.35 -1.79 4.74
C ILE A 4 11.97 -1.88 3.34
N ALA A 5 12.90 -2.81 3.13
CA ALA A 5 13.53 -2.99 1.82
C ALA A 5 12.52 -3.45 0.75
N SER A 6 11.56 -4.31 1.15
CA SER A 6 10.47 -4.73 0.25
C SER A 6 9.54 -3.57 -0.12
N LEU A 7 9.18 -2.71 0.83
CA LEU A 7 8.38 -1.51 0.55
C LEU A 7 9.09 -0.57 -0.42
N GLN A 8 10.37 -0.28 -0.18
CA GLN A 8 11.16 0.59 -1.05
C GLN A 8 11.26 0.01 -2.46
N LEU A 9 11.52 -1.29 -2.59
CA LEU A 9 11.60 -1.94 -3.90
C LEU A 9 10.24 -1.97 -4.62
N ALA A 10 9.15 -2.26 -3.90
CA ALA A 10 7.82 -2.22 -4.48
C ALA A 10 7.46 -0.81 -5.00
N ASN A 11 7.86 0.24 -4.27
CA ASN A 11 7.65 1.61 -4.71
C ASN A 11 8.43 1.93 -5.99
N ILE A 12 9.72 1.55 -6.05
CA ILE A 12 10.55 1.73 -7.26
C ILE A 12 9.92 1.00 -8.45
N LEU A 13 9.48 -0.25 -8.27
CA LEU A 13 8.84 -1.02 -9.33
C LEU A 13 7.51 -0.38 -9.78
N ALA A 14 6.74 0.20 -8.87
CA ALA A 14 5.53 0.93 -9.21
C ALA A 14 5.81 2.19 -10.02
N GLU A 15 6.88 2.94 -9.68
CA GLU A 15 7.34 4.10 -10.43
C GLU A 15 7.84 3.71 -11.84
N GLU A 16 8.49 2.56 -11.97
CA GLU A 16 8.87 1.95 -13.25
C GLU A 16 7.67 1.36 -14.03
N LYS A 17 6.45 1.48 -13.50
CA LYS A 17 5.20 0.90 -14.04
C LYS A 17 5.19 -0.63 -14.07
N ASN A 18 6.11 -1.26 -13.37
CA ASN A 18 6.14 -2.71 -13.15
C ASN A 18 5.24 -3.10 -11.97
N TYR A 19 3.94 -2.86 -12.16
CA TYR A 19 2.93 -3.03 -11.10
C TYR A 19 2.77 -4.48 -10.65
N GLU A 20 2.91 -5.46 -11.57
CA GLU A 20 2.83 -6.88 -11.20
C GLU A 20 3.95 -7.29 -10.24
N ALA A 21 5.19 -6.85 -10.50
CA ALA A 21 6.30 -7.16 -9.61
C ALA A 21 6.17 -6.42 -8.27
N ALA A 22 5.69 -5.18 -8.29
CA ALA A 22 5.39 -4.42 -7.08
C ALA A 22 4.34 -5.15 -6.22
N LEU A 23 3.22 -5.59 -6.80
CA LEU A 23 2.17 -6.33 -6.10
C LEU A 23 2.69 -7.64 -5.50
N LYS A 24 3.51 -8.40 -6.23
CA LYS A 24 4.12 -9.64 -5.71
C LYS A 24 4.97 -9.40 -4.46
N LEU A 25 5.73 -8.31 -4.41
CA LEU A 25 6.48 -7.95 -3.22
C LEU A 25 5.57 -7.53 -2.07
N LEU A 26 4.48 -6.83 -2.37
CA LEU A 26 3.51 -6.37 -1.38
C LEU A 26 2.64 -7.49 -0.81
N GLU A 27 2.56 -8.63 -1.50
CA GLU A 27 1.87 -9.84 -1.04
C GLU A 27 2.81 -10.84 -0.36
N ALA A 28 4.12 -10.61 -0.40
CA ALA A 28 5.09 -11.47 0.27
C ALA A 28 4.94 -11.37 1.80
N PRO A 29 5.20 -12.45 2.55
CA PRO A 29 5.17 -12.42 4.01
C PRO A 29 6.13 -11.36 4.58
N HIS A 30 5.61 -10.56 5.51
CA HIS A 30 6.35 -9.48 6.18
C HIS A 30 5.90 -9.38 7.64
N ASP A 31 6.69 -8.68 8.46
CA ASP A 31 6.36 -8.46 9.86
C ASP A 31 5.05 -7.67 10.00
N ALA A 32 4.17 -8.10 10.93
CA ALA A 32 2.84 -7.53 11.12
C ALA A 32 2.85 -6.01 11.38
N GLY A 33 3.93 -5.46 11.95
CA GLY A 33 4.09 -4.02 12.15
C GLY A 33 4.15 -3.20 10.86
N PHE A 34 4.41 -3.83 9.71
CA PHE A 34 4.44 -3.18 8.39
C PHE A 34 3.18 -3.42 7.56
N GLU A 35 2.26 -4.27 8.02
CA GLU A 35 1.06 -4.67 7.25
C GLU A 35 0.22 -3.48 6.79
N GLY A 36 0.14 -2.44 7.63
CA GLY A 36 -0.52 -1.18 7.27
C GLY A 36 0.17 -0.41 6.14
N LEU A 37 1.50 -0.32 6.16
CA LEU A 37 2.28 0.35 5.10
C LEU A 37 2.27 -0.44 3.79
N PHE A 38 2.31 -1.77 3.86
CA PHE A 38 2.18 -2.64 2.70
C PHE A 38 0.82 -2.49 2.04
N SER A 39 -0.23 -2.42 2.83
CA SER A 39 -1.59 -2.23 2.34
C SER A 39 -1.80 -0.84 1.73
N ASP A 40 -1.19 0.20 2.30
CA ASP A 40 -1.23 1.56 1.73
C ASP A 40 -0.57 1.62 0.35
N LEU A 41 0.66 1.10 0.24
CA LEU A 41 1.38 1.07 -1.05
C LEU A 41 0.68 0.15 -2.07
N LYS A 42 0.04 -0.94 -1.62
CA LYS A 42 -0.79 -1.79 -2.48
C LYS A 42 -1.97 -1.00 -3.06
N GLY A 43 -2.61 -0.17 -2.24
CA GLY A 43 -3.63 0.76 -2.69
C GLY A 43 -3.11 1.68 -3.80
N ASP A 44 -1.95 2.32 -3.61
CA ASP A 44 -1.36 3.23 -4.60
C ASP A 44 -1.10 2.53 -5.95
N VAL A 45 -0.55 1.31 -5.91
CA VAL A 45 -0.30 0.50 -7.10
C VAL A 45 -1.62 0.14 -7.81
N LEU A 46 -2.66 -0.20 -7.06
CA LEU A 46 -3.98 -0.52 -7.62
C LEU A 46 -4.66 0.71 -8.22
N VAL A 47 -4.48 1.89 -7.63
CA VAL A 47 -4.92 3.16 -8.23
C VAL A 47 -4.23 3.40 -9.57
N ALA A 48 -2.91 3.20 -9.63
CA ALA A 48 -2.14 3.35 -10.86
C ALA A 48 -2.58 2.37 -11.96
N LEU A 49 -3.06 1.18 -11.58
CA LEU A 49 -3.67 0.19 -12.48
C LEU A 49 -5.13 0.50 -12.87
N GLY A 50 -5.74 1.55 -12.33
CA GLY A 50 -7.16 1.88 -12.54
C GLY A 50 -8.14 1.02 -11.75
N LYS A 51 -7.65 0.15 -10.86
CA LYS A 51 -8.43 -0.80 -10.06
C LYS A 51 -8.96 -0.16 -8.78
N LYS A 52 -9.79 0.88 -8.92
CA LYS A 52 -10.25 1.71 -7.78
C LYS A 52 -10.96 0.92 -6.68
N ALA A 53 -11.77 -0.07 -7.01
CA ALA A 53 -12.48 -0.88 -6.02
C ALA A 53 -11.51 -1.69 -5.14
N GLU A 54 -10.52 -2.35 -5.77
CA GLU A 54 -9.47 -3.08 -5.05
C GLU A 54 -8.59 -2.12 -4.23
N ALA A 55 -8.30 -0.94 -4.76
CA ALA A 55 -7.54 0.09 -4.06
C ALA A 55 -8.24 0.58 -2.79
N LYS A 56 -9.57 0.79 -2.83
CA LYS A 56 -10.36 1.16 -1.64
C LYS A 56 -10.21 0.11 -0.55
N THR A 57 -10.40 -1.17 -0.88
CA THR A 57 -10.25 -2.27 0.08
C THR A 57 -8.82 -2.33 0.64
N ALA A 58 -7.80 -2.09 -0.18
CA ALA A 58 -6.42 -2.04 0.30
C ALA A 58 -6.17 -0.88 1.29
N TYR A 59 -6.68 0.32 1.01
CA TYR A 59 -6.58 1.45 1.92
C TYR A 59 -7.39 1.26 3.21
N GLU A 60 -8.57 0.66 3.14
CA GLU A 60 -9.35 0.31 4.35
C GLU A 60 -8.58 -0.67 5.24
N ASN A 61 -7.98 -1.70 4.66
CA ASN A 61 -7.11 -2.63 5.39
C ASN A 61 -5.88 -1.93 5.98
N ALA A 62 -5.29 -1.01 5.23
CA ALA A 62 -4.19 -0.19 5.73
C ALA A 62 -4.61 0.61 6.97
N LEU A 63 -5.77 1.28 6.93
CA LEU A 63 -6.30 2.02 8.07
C LEU A 63 -6.61 1.13 9.27
N LEU A 64 -6.93 -0.15 9.10
CA LEU A 64 -7.12 -1.06 10.24
C LEU A 64 -5.80 -1.42 10.95
N LYS A 65 -4.68 -1.35 10.23
CA LYS A 65 -3.37 -1.82 10.70
C LYS A 65 -2.39 -0.70 11.02
N LEU A 66 -2.60 0.50 10.46
CA LEU A 66 -1.81 1.69 10.73
C LEU A 66 -2.12 2.25 12.13
N ASP A 67 -1.10 2.81 12.76
CA ASP A 67 -1.22 3.50 14.04
C ASP A 67 -2.26 4.61 13.98
N MET A 68 -3.14 4.68 15.00
CA MET A 68 -4.27 5.59 15.06
C MET A 68 -3.85 7.06 15.02
N ASP A 69 -2.74 7.39 15.67
CA ASP A 69 -2.17 8.75 15.71
C ASP A 69 -1.03 8.94 14.69
N GLY A 70 -0.81 7.96 13.82
CA GLY A 70 0.26 7.95 12.85
C GLY A 70 -0.02 8.84 11.63
N LYS A 71 0.99 9.61 11.21
CA LYS A 71 0.95 10.43 9.98
C LYS A 71 0.50 9.64 8.75
N TYR A 72 0.91 8.38 8.63
CA TYR A 72 0.52 7.51 7.52
C TYR A 72 -0.98 7.27 7.46
N ARG A 73 -1.66 7.09 8.59
CA ARG A 73 -3.10 6.86 8.64
C ARG A 73 -3.88 8.03 8.05
N SER A 74 -3.52 9.26 8.43
CA SER A 74 -4.15 10.48 7.89
C SER A 74 -3.96 10.60 6.37
N LEU A 75 -2.77 10.26 5.86
CA LEU A 75 -2.49 10.27 4.43
C LEU A 75 -3.29 9.18 3.69
N THR A 76 -3.32 7.96 4.22
CA THR A 76 -4.09 6.85 3.66
C THR A 76 -5.59 7.16 3.61
N GLN A 77 -6.12 7.83 4.64
CA GLN A 77 -7.51 8.25 4.66
C GLN A 77 -7.81 9.24 3.53
N GLN A 78 -6.96 10.26 3.34
CA GLN A 78 -7.12 11.20 2.23
C GLN A 78 -7.05 10.52 0.86
N LYS A 79 -6.15 9.55 0.68
CA LYS A 79 -6.08 8.73 -0.55
C LYS A 79 -7.37 7.95 -0.78
N LEU A 80 -7.93 7.34 0.26
CA LEU A 80 -9.20 6.61 0.19
C LEU A 80 -10.36 7.54 -0.19
N GLU A 81 -10.46 8.71 0.45
CA GLU A 81 -11.47 9.72 0.16
C GLU A 81 -11.36 10.25 -1.28
N ALA A 82 -10.15 10.41 -1.81
CA ALA A 82 -9.92 10.82 -3.20
C ALA A 82 -10.41 9.79 -4.24
N LEU A 83 -10.69 8.54 -3.84
CA LEU A 83 -11.26 7.52 -4.73
C LEU A 83 -12.79 7.63 -4.90
N GLY A 84 -13.46 8.52 -4.16
CA GLY A 84 -14.86 8.91 -4.39
C GLY A 84 -15.82 8.48 -3.30
#